data_AF-A0A943M245-F1
#
_entry.id   AF-A0A943M245-F1
#
_cell.length_a   1.000
_cell.length_b   1.000
_cell.length_c   1.000
_cell.angle_alpha   90.00
_cell.angle_beta   90.00
_cell.angle_gamma   90.00
#
_symmetry.space_group_name_H-M   'P 1'
#
loop_
_entity.id
_entity.type
_entity.pdbx_description
1 polymer ?
#
loop_
_entity_poly.entity_id
_entity_poly.type
_entity_poly.pdbx_seq_one_letter_code
_entity_poly.pdbx_strand_id
1 'polypeptide(L)'
;MKKSKFSEPIMVLIFNSKRTLIAITGSLNQAKNLLGKTSAQLIVECCKGKVVMSGNFYFRYLHPNVEISLEEDLGKLDLIQYDKMCGQDRYYYRKDILKFSGRTEKRKLTAKQIALLNR
;
A
#
# COMPACT_ATOMS: atom_id res chain seq x y z
N MET A 1 -8.77 2.02 36.16
CA MET A 1 -9.52 2.12 34.88
C MET A 1 -9.14 0.93 34.00
N LYS A 2 -10.09 0.06 33.64
CA LYS A 2 -9.82 -1.04 32.69
C LYS A 2 -9.49 -0.40 31.34
N LYS A 3 -8.25 -0.56 30.83
CA LYS A 3 -7.96 -0.28 29.42
C LYS A 3 -8.94 -1.12 28.60
N SER A 4 -9.78 -0.47 27.80
CA SER A 4 -10.67 -1.17 26.87
C SER A 4 -9.81 -2.10 26.00
N LYS A 5 -10.30 -3.29 25.66
CA LYS A 5 -9.60 -4.25 24.77
C LYS A 5 -9.45 -3.74 23.33
N PHE A 6 -9.81 -2.49 23.06
CA PHE A 6 -9.82 -1.89 21.74
C PHE A 6 -8.54 -1.06 21.57
N SER A 7 -7.65 -1.52 20.71
CA SER A 7 -6.58 -0.68 20.15
C SER A 7 -7.22 0.43 19.34
N GLU A 8 -6.59 1.61 19.35
CA GLU A 8 -6.98 2.68 18.44
C GLU A 8 -6.96 2.17 16.98
N PRO A 9 -7.94 2.57 16.17
CA PRO A 9 -8.03 2.13 14.79
C PRO A 9 -6.84 2.68 13.99
N ILE A 10 -6.04 1.77 13.44
CA ILE A 10 -4.88 2.12 12.63
C ILE A 10 -5.36 2.49 11.22
N MET A 11 -5.02 3.70 10.79
CA MET A 11 -5.33 4.19 9.44
C MET A 11 -4.65 3.35 8.36
N VAL A 12 -5.32 3.19 7.23
CA VAL A 12 -4.82 2.44 6.07
C VAL A 12 -4.72 3.36 4.86
N LEU A 13 -3.51 3.43 4.31
CA LEU A 13 -3.17 4.08 3.06
C LEU A 13 -3.35 3.11 1.90
N ILE A 14 -4.03 3.56 0.83
CA ILE A 14 -4.35 2.75 -0.34
C ILE A 14 -3.67 3.37 -1.56
N PHE A 15 -2.80 2.59 -2.20
CA PHE A 15 -2.10 2.99 -3.42
C PHE A 15 -2.62 2.17 -4.59
N ASN A 16 -2.73 2.78 -5.77
CA ASN A 16 -3.15 2.10 -6.99
C ASN A 16 -2.03 1.20 -7.58
N SER A 17 -2.32 0.52 -8.70
CA SER A 17 -1.33 -0.31 -9.42
C SER A 17 -0.11 0.47 -9.91
N LYS A 18 -0.25 1.79 -10.14
CA LYS A 18 0.84 2.70 -10.46
C LYS A 18 1.63 3.15 -9.24
N ARG A 19 1.34 2.63 -8.03
CA ARG A 19 2.00 2.95 -6.76
C ARG A 19 1.73 4.37 -6.24
N THR A 20 0.67 5.03 -6.70
CA THR A 20 0.29 6.37 -6.25
C THR A 20 -0.75 6.27 -5.15
N LEU A 21 -0.60 7.06 -4.07
CA LEU A 21 -1.60 7.17 -3.00
C LEU A 21 -2.90 7.73 -3.58
N ILE A 22 -4.02 7.03 -3.39
CA ILE A 22 -5.33 7.43 -3.93
C ILE A 22 -6.43 7.53 -2.87
N ALA A 23 -6.23 6.94 -1.70
CA ALA A 23 -7.18 7.02 -0.61
C ALA A 23 -6.53 6.75 0.74
N ILE A 24 -7.13 7.31 1.79
CA ILE A 24 -6.80 7.09 3.19
C ILE A 24 -8.10 6.68 3.87
N THR A 25 -8.04 5.65 4.71
CA THR A 25 -9.20 5.20 5.48
C THR A 25 -8.85 5.16 6.95
N GLY A 26 -9.84 5.47 7.81
CA GLY A 26 -9.69 5.49 9.26
C GLY A 26 -9.49 4.12 9.88
N SER A 27 -9.78 3.04 9.13
CA SER A 27 -9.60 1.67 9.62
C SER A 27 -9.55 0.65 8.50
N LEU A 28 -9.06 -0.54 8.84
CA LEU A 28 -9.04 -1.69 7.94
C LEU A 28 -10.44 -2.12 7.45
N ASN A 29 -11.47 -1.99 8.28
CA ASN A 29 -12.84 -2.30 7.89
C ASN A 29 -13.38 -1.32 6.85
N GLN A 30 -13.06 -0.04 6.98
CA GLN A 30 -13.40 0.97 5.97
C GLN A 30 -12.67 0.68 4.65
N ALA A 31 -11.37 0.35 4.68
CA ALA A 31 -10.63 -0.04 3.48
C ALA A 31 -11.25 -1.25 2.76
N LYS A 32 -11.66 -2.27 3.52
CA LYS A 32 -12.35 -3.45 2.99
C LYS A 32 -13.67 -3.06 2.31
N ASN A 33 -14.51 -2.29 2.99
CA ASN A 33 -15.82 -1.90 2.49
C ASN A 33 -15.72 -0.99 1.25
N LEU A 34 -14.71 -0.12 1.19
CA LEU A 34 -14.46 0.77 0.07
C LEU A 34 -14.14 0.00 -1.24
N LEU A 35 -13.36 -1.08 -1.14
CA LEU A 35 -12.87 -1.79 -2.34
C LEU A 35 -13.74 -2.99 -2.74
N GLY A 36 -14.54 -3.55 -1.83
CA GLY A 36 -15.54 -4.61 -2.07
C GLY A 36 -15.01 -5.98 -2.52
N LYS A 37 -13.81 -6.05 -3.11
CA LYS A 37 -13.22 -7.24 -3.73
C LYS A 37 -12.01 -7.83 -2.98
N THR A 38 -11.59 -7.20 -1.89
CA THR A 38 -10.42 -7.65 -1.10
C THR A 38 -10.84 -7.94 0.34
N SER A 39 -10.45 -9.11 0.87
CA SER A 39 -10.74 -9.48 2.25
C SER A 39 -9.87 -8.69 3.25
N ALA A 40 -10.40 -8.49 4.46
CA ALA A 40 -9.66 -7.87 5.56
C ALA A 40 -8.28 -8.51 5.80
N GLN A 41 -8.23 -9.84 5.77
CA GLN A 41 -7.00 -10.60 5.99
C GLN A 41 -5.94 -10.32 4.92
N LEU A 42 -6.33 -10.24 3.64
CA LEU A 42 -5.40 -9.89 2.56
C LEU A 42 -4.89 -8.45 2.70
N ILE A 43 -5.72 -7.51 3.15
CA ILE A 43 -5.28 -6.14 3.45
C ILE A 43 -4.21 -6.16 4.55
N VAL A 44 -4.44 -6.89 5.65
CA VAL A 44 -3.43 -7.04 6.73
C VAL A 44 -2.12 -7.59 6.19
N GLU A 45 -2.18 -8.66 5.41
CA GLU A 45 -0.98 -9.31 4.86
C GLU A 45 -0.24 -8.41 3.86
N CYS A 46 -0.96 -7.56 3.13
CA CYS A 46 -0.37 -6.50 2.31
C CYS A 46 0.29 -5.41 3.16
N CYS A 47 -0.36 -4.93 4.21
CA CYS A 47 0.21 -3.95 5.14
C CYS A 47 1.47 -4.48 5.82
N LYS A 48 1.53 -5.78 6.14
CA LYS A 48 2.72 -6.46 6.68
C LYS A 48 3.79 -6.78 5.63
N GLY A 49 3.50 -6.59 4.34
CA GLY A 49 4.45 -6.80 3.25
C GLY A 49 4.63 -8.27 2.84
N LYS A 50 3.84 -9.20 3.39
CA LYS A 50 3.86 -10.62 3.01
C LYS A 50 3.23 -10.85 1.64
N VAL A 51 2.17 -10.10 1.35
CA VAL A 51 1.55 -10.01 0.02
C VAL A 51 1.91 -8.66 -0.58
N VAL A 52 2.31 -8.63 -1.85
CA VAL A 52 2.73 -7.39 -2.50
C VAL A 52 1.54 -6.47 -2.75
N MET A 53 0.45 -7.02 -3.30
CA MET A 53 -0.72 -6.27 -3.76
C MET A 53 -1.95 -7.19 -3.78
N SER A 54 -3.14 -6.65 -3.54
CA SER A 54 -4.41 -7.36 -3.70
C SER A 54 -5.42 -6.48 -4.43
N GLY A 55 -6.22 -7.06 -5.34
CA GLY A 55 -7.26 -6.32 -6.06
C GLY A 55 -6.74 -5.12 -6.87
N ASN A 56 -5.48 -5.15 -7.32
CA ASN A 56 -4.77 -4.04 -7.97
C ASN A 56 -4.45 -2.83 -7.06
N PHE A 57 -4.50 -3.02 -5.75
CA PHE A 57 -4.12 -2.02 -4.76
C PHE A 57 -3.04 -2.51 -3.81
N TYR A 58 -2.13 -1.60 -3.45
CA TYR A 58 -1.19 -1.79 -2.36
C TYR A 58 -1.77 -1.15 -1.11
N PHE A 59 -1.47 -1.75 0.04
CA PHE A 59 -1.95 -1.29 1.33
C PHE A 59 -0.78 -1.08 2.28
N ARG A 60 -0.84 0.01 3.04
CA ARG A 60 0.08 0.30 4.14
C ARG A 60 -0.70 0.80 5.34
N TYR A 61 -0.26 0.44 6.53
CA TYR A 61 -0.66 1.20 7.72
C TYR A 61 0.04 2.55 7.70
N LEU A 62 -0.64 3.58 8.19
CA LEU A 62 0.03 4.84 8.50
C LEU A 62 1.09 4.59 9.57
N HIS A 63 2.32 4.99 9.28
CA HIS A 63 3.44 4.87 10.20
C HIS A 63 3.38 6.00 11.23
N PRO A 64 3.60 5.73 12.52
CA PRO A 64 3.42 6.74 13.59
C PRO A 64 4.32 7.98 13.44
N ASN A 65 5.46 7.83 12.75
CA ASN A 65 6.43 8.90 12.52
C ASN A 65 6.32 9.54 11.13
N VAL A 66 5.23 9.27 10.39
CA VAL A 66 4.99 9.84 9.06
C VAL A 66 3.67 10.58 9.09
N GLU A 67 3.72 11.86 8.78
CA GLU A 67 2.53 12.68 8.52
C GLU A 67 2.19 12.62 7.02
N ILE A 68 0.90 12.64 6.71
CA ILE A 68 0.38 12.62 5.34
C ILE A 68 -0.56 13.80 5.17
N SER A 69 -0.24 14.68 4.23
CA SER A 69 -1.07 15.81 3.85
C SER A 69 -1.98 15.44 2.68
N LEU A 70 -3.29 15.72 2.81
CA LEU A 70 -4.24 15.46 1.72
C LEU A 70 -3.92 16.27 0.46
N GLU A 71 -3.38 17.48 0.59
CA GLU A 71 -3.10 18.38 -0.54
C GLU A 71 -1.80 18.02 -1.27
N GLU A 72 -0.79 17.58 -0.51
CA GLU A 72 0.56 17.34 -1.02
C GLU A 72 0.78 15.87 -1.42
N ASP A 73 0.13 14.92 -0.77
CA ASP A 73 0.41 13.50 -0.96
C ASP A 73 -0.65 12.76 -1.77
N LEU A 74 -1.93 13.15 -1.66
CA LEU A 74 -3.00 12.46 -2.36
C LEU A 74 -2.84 12.65 -3.88
N GLY A 75 -2.76 11.54 -4.61
CA GLY A 75 -2.49 11.53 -6.05
C GLY A 75 -1.02 11.78 -6.43
N LYS A 76 -0.12 12.01 -5.47
CA LYS A 76 1.28 12.41 -5.71
C LYS A 76 2.29 11.47 -5.06
N LEU A 77 2.06 11.06 -3.82
CA LEU A 77 2.98 10.23 -3.05
C LEU A 77 3.14 8.84 -3.67
N ASP A 78 4.38 8.48 -4.00
CA ASP A 78 4.74 7.14 -4.49
C ASP A 78 4.95 6.17 -3.31
N LEU A 79 4.48 4.94 -3.46
CA LEU A 79 4.59 3.89 -2.44
C LEU A 79 6.04 3.61 -2.02
N ILE A 80 6.99 3.65 -2.96
CA ILE A 80 8.41 3.42 -2.63
C ILE A 80 8.93 4.57 -1.78
N GLN A 81 8.54 5.80 -2.09
CA GLN A 81 8.91 6.97 -1.29
C GLN A 81 8.34 6.83 0.13
N TYR A 82 7.07 6.47 0.28
CA TYR A 82 6.46 6.23 1.58
C TYR A 82 7.18 5.12 2.37
N ASP A 83 7.43 3.96 1.75
CA ASP A 83 8.13 2.86 2.39
C ASP A 83 9.56 3.26 2.82
N LYS A 84 10.24 4.10 2.02
CA LYS A 84 11.54 4.68 2.37
C LYS A 84 11.46 5.61 3.58
N MET A 85 10.43 6.46 3.68
CA MET A 85 10.19 7.30 4.85
C MET A 85 9.95 6.46 6.12
N CYS A 86 9.35 5.28 5.96
CA CYS A 86 9.16 4.32 7.04
C CYS A 86 10.40 3.47 7.35
N GLY A 87 11.49 3.61 6.59
CA GLY A 87 12.68 2.74 6.72
C GLY A 87 12.41 1.28 6.37
N GLN A 88 11.46 1.00 5.47
CA GLN A 88 11.03 -0.35 5.10
C GLN A 88 11.50 -0.73 3.70
N ASP A 89 12.13 -1.89 3.58
CA ASP A 89 12.46 -2.49 2.28
C ASP A 89 11.40 -3.53 1.89
N ARG A 90 10.76 -3.33 0.72
CA ARG A 90 9.69 -4.20 0.24
C ARG A 90 9.81 -4.53 -1.23
N TYR A 91 8.98 -5.47 -1.67
CA TYR A 91 8.82 -5.84 -3.07
C TYR A 91 7.65 -5.08 -3.72
N TYR A 92 7.80 -4.77 -5.00
CA TYR A 92 6.81 -4.05 -5.80
C TYR A 92 6.70 -4.66 -7.20
N TYR A 93 5.62 -4.32 -7.90
CA TYR A 93 5.51 -4.52 -9.34
C TYR A 93 5.84 -3.22 -10.09
N ARG A 94 6.25 -3.34 -11.36
CA ARG A 94 6.53 -2.17 -12.21
C ARG A 94 5.24 -1.44 -12.61
N LYS A 95 5.38 -0.15 -12.96
CA LYS A 95 4.28 0.75 -13.39
C LYS A 95 3.79 0.47 -14.82
N ASP A 96 4.64 -0.07 -15.68
CA ASP A 96 4.42 -0.35 -17.11
C ASP A 96 3.54 -1.58 -17.38
N ILE A 97 3.35 -2.45 -16.38
CA ILE A 97 2.43 -3.58 -16.44
C ILE A 97 0.99 -3.05 -16.29
N LEU A 98 0.52 -2.36 -17.33
CA LEU A 98 -0.78 -1.66 -17.40
C LEU A 98 -1.96 -2.58 -17.72
N LYS A 99 -1.71 -3.78 -18.28
CA LYS A 99 -2.76 -4.76 -18.62
C LYS A 99 -2.40 -6.13 -18.08
N PHE A 100 -3.14 -6.55 -17.05
CA PHE A 100 -3.11 -7.91 -16.52
C PHE A 100 -3.88 -8.86 -17.45
N SER A 101 -3.33 -9.15 -18.63
CA SER A 101 -3.83 -10.23 -19.48
C SER A 101 -3.07 -11.52 -19.18
N GLY A 102 -3.59 -12.31 -18.23
CA GLY A 102 -3.45 -13.78 -18.07
C GLY A 102 -2.09 -14.49 -18.07
N ARG A 103 -1.00 -13.97 -18.66
CA ARG A 103 0.22 -14.73 -18.97
C ARG A 103 1.55 -14.05 -18.58
N THR A 104 1.54 -12.78 -18.21
CA THR A 104 2.79 -12.10 -17.79
C THR A 104 3.04 -12.36 -16.31
N GLU A 105 4.03 -13.20 -16.01
CA GLU A 105 4.42 -13.55 -14.65
C GLU A 105 4.83 -12.28 -13.88
N LYS A 106 4.19 -12.05 -12.72
CA LYS A 106 4.42 -10.84 -11.94
C LYS A 106 5.79 -10.92 -11.26
N ARG A 107 6.83 -10.40 -11.89
CA ARG A 107 8.15 -10.31 -11.27
C ARG A 107 8.12 -9.32 -10.11
N LYS A 108 8.33 -9.83 -8.90
CA LYS A 108 8.55 -9.01 -7.69
C LYS A 108 9.93 -8.37 -7.78
N LEU A 109 10.01 -7.07 -7.59
CA LEU A 109 11.24 -6.30 -7.69
C LEU A 109 11.46 -5.45 -6.45
N THR A 110 12.72 -5.23 -6.08
CA THR A 110 13.09 -4.28 -5.03
C THR A 110 13.08 -2.84 -5.56
N ALA A 111 13.07 -1.86 -4.66
CA ALA A 111 13.17 -0.44 -5.04
C ALA A 111 14.43 -0.15 -5.88
N LYS A 112 15.57 -0.74 -5.51
CA LYS A 112 16.84 -0.61 -6.24
C LYS A 112 16.73 -1.16 -7.66
N GLN A 113 16.15 -2.35 -7.82
CA GLN A 113 15.94 -2.95 -9.14
C GLN A 113 15.05 -2.07 -10.02
N ILE A 114 13.96 -1.51 -9.47
CA ILE A 114 13.06 -0.65 -10.23
C ILE A 114 13.75 0.66 -10.63
N ALA A 115 14.58 1.24 -9.76
CA ALA A 115 15.34 2.45 -10.08
C ALA A 115 16.32 2.21 -11.24
N LEU A 116 16.98 1.04 -11.30
CA LEU A 116 17.90 0.68 -12.37
C LEU A 116 17.21 0.51 -13.73
N LEU A 117 15.93 0.14 -13.74
CA LEU A 117 15.15 -0.12 -14.96
C LEU A 117 14.57 1.14 -15.59
N ASN A 118 14.53 2.25 -14.84
CA ASN A 118 14.04 3.55 -15.31
C ASN A 118 15.19 4.49 -15.71
N ARG A 119 16.44 4.00 -15.72
CA ARG A 119 17.61 4.69 -16.28
C ARG A 119 17.75 4.32 -17.74
#